data_AF-A0A7Z9XIW8-F1
#
_entry.id   AF-A0A7Z9XIW8-F1
#
_cell.length_a   1.000
_cell.length_b   1.000
_cell.length_c   1.000
_cell.angle_alpha   90.00
_cell.angle_beta   90.00
_cell.angle_gamma   90.00
#
_symmetry.space_group_name_H-M   'P 1'
#
loop_
_entity.id
_entity.type
_entity.pdbx_description
1 polymer ?
#
loop_
_entity_poly.entity_id
_entity_poly.type
_entity_poly.pdbx_seq_one_letter_code
_entity_poly.pdbx_strand_id
1 'polypeptide(L)'
;NLSDMETCYKVFRAHLLEKITIKSNRFGFEPEITAKFAKLKCRIYQVPISYSGRNYEDGKKITWSDGLAALFHIIRFRFFD
;
A
#
# COMPACT_ATOMS: atom_id res chain seq x y z
N ASN A 1 -2.23 -10.43 11.28
CA ASN A 1 -1.80 -11.19 10.10
C ASN A 1 -2.25 -10.41 8.87
N LEU A 2 -1.30 -9.81 8.14
CA LEU A 2 -1.52 -9.10 6.88
C LEU A 2 -0.67 -9.81 5.84
N SER A 3 -1.30 -10.40 4.83
CA SER A 3 -0.66 -11.31 3.88
C SER A 3 -0.39 -10.60 2.55
N ASP A 4 -1.31 -9.73 2.14
CA ASP A 4 -1.15 -8.91 0.94
C ASP A 4 -1.43 -7.44 1.24
N MET A 5 -0.41 -6.60 1.01
CA MET A 5 -0.47 -5.16 1.25
C MET A 5 -0.57 -4.37 -0.05
N GLU A 6 -0.02 -4.89 -1.14
CA GLU A 6 0.13 -4.20 -2.43
C GLU A 6 -1.06 -4.53 -3.36
N THR A 7 -2.28 -4.48 -2.82
CA THR A 7 -3.51 -4.94 -3.49
C THR A 7 -4.04 -3.94 -4.50
N CYS A 8 -3.64 -2.67 -4.42
CA CYS A 8 -4.21 -1.54 -5.18
C CYS A 8 -5.73 -1.38 -5.01
N TYR A 9 -6.34 -2.10 -4.07
CA TYR A 9 -7.76 -2.07 -3.78
C TYR A 9 -7.96 -2.07 -2.26
N LYS A 10 -8.28 -0.88 -1.74
CA LYS A 10 -8.44 -0.63 -0.31
C LYS A 10 -9.63 0.28 -0.09
N VAL A 11 -10.40 -0.02 0.96
CA VAL A 11 -11.54 0.77 1.39
C VAL A 11 -11.25 1.31 2.77
N PHE A 12 -11.50 2.61 2.96
CA PHE A 12 -11.22 3.32 4.20
C PHE A 12 -12.48 4.03 4.69
N ARG A 13 -12.59 4.20 6.01
CA ARG A 13 -13.56 5.13 6.58
C ARG A 13 -13.05 6.55 6.38
N ALA A 14 -13.88 7.42 5.81
CA ALA A 14 -13.50 8.79 5.46
C ALA A 14 -12.86 9.55 6.64
N HIS A 15 -13.46 9.50 7.83
CA HIS A 15 -12.94 10.17 9.03
C HIS A 15 -11.58 9.67 9.53
N LEU A 16 -11.14 8.49 9.08
CA LEU A 16 -9.78 8.01 9.36
C LEU A 16 -8.81 8.57 8.33
N LEU A 17 -9.22 8.68 7.06
CA LEU A 17 -8.40 9.25 5.99
C LEU A 17 -8.11 10.74 6.21
N GLU A 18 -9.02 11.47 6.85
CA GLU A 18 -8.80 12.88 7.22
C GLU A 18 -7.67 13.07 8.25
N LYS A 19 -7.30 12.01 9.01
CA LYS A 19 -6.27 12.07 10.05
C LYS A 19 -4.86 11.80 9.52
N ILE A 20 -4.72 11.57 8.22
CA ILE A 20 -3.47 11.10 7.61
C ILE A 20 -3.15 11.90 6.37
N THR A 21 -1.96 12.49 6.37
CA THR A 21 -1.41 13.18 5.20
C THR A 21 -0.63 12.19 4.36
N ILE A 22 -1.03 11.93 3.12
CA ILE A 22 -0.31 11.08 2.17
C ILE A 22 0.89 11.87 1.60
N LYS A 23 2.08 11.27 1.61
CA LYS A 23 3.34 11.89 1.18
C LYS A 23 3.99 11.13 0.02
N SER A 24 3.67 9.85 -0.15
CA SER A 24 4.22 9.01 -1.22
C SER A 24 3.52 9.24 -2.55
N ASN A 25 4.29 9.05 -3.61
CA ASN A 25 3.78 9.03 -4.98
C ASN A 25 3.87 7.59 -5.54
N ARG A 26 3.07 7.30 -6.58
CA ARG A 26 3.00 5.98 -7.24
C ARG A 26 2.73 4.85 -6.24
N PHE A 27 3.47 3.76 -6.33
CA PHE A 27 3.27 2.52 -5.56
C PHE A 27 3.67 2.67 -4.09
N GLY A 28 4.41 3.72 -3.72
CA GLY A 28 4.76 3.99 -2.32
C GLY A 28 3.56 4.37 -1.44
N PHE A 29 2.39 4.63 -2.04
CA PHE A 29 1.14 4.87 -1.32
C PHE A 29 0.70 3.65 -0.50
N GLU A 30 0.80 2.45 -1.07
CA GLU A 30 0.35 1.19 -0.46
C GLU A 30 1.07 0.88 0.88
N PRO A 31 2.41 0.96 0.97
CA PRO A 31 3.11 0.80 2.24
C PRO A 31 2.86 1.95 3.19
N GLU A 32 2.75 3.18 2.70
CA GLU A 32 2.49 4.36 3.53
C GLU A 32 1.15 4.26 4.25
N ILE A 33 0.07 4.04 3.49
CA ILE A 33 -1.27 4.04 4.03
C ILE A 33 -1.42 2.90 5.04
N THR A 34 -0.91 1.72 4.69
CA THR A 34 -0.94 0.55 5.58
C THR A 34 -0.19 0.81 6.88
N ALA A 35 1.02 1.38 6.81
CA ALA A 35 1.81 1.70 8.00
C ALA A 35 1.11 2.75 8.89
N LYS A 36 0.50 3.78 8.30
CA LYS A 36 -0.18 4.83 9.07
C LYS A 36 -1.47 4.33 9.73
N PHE A 37 -2.27 3.53 9.03
CA PHE A 37 -3.45 2.88 9.63
C PHE A 37 -3.06 1.91 10.75
N ALA A 38 -1.93 1.21 10.61
CA ALA A 38 -1.40 0.37 11.68
C ALA A 38 -0.98 1.20 12.92
N LYS A 39 -0.35 2.36 12.73
CA LYS A 39 -0.01 3.29 13.84
C LYS A 39 -1.23 3.88 14.53
N LEU A 40 -2.29 4.17 13.77
CA LEU A 40 -3.60 4.57 14.31
C LEU A 40 -4.33 3.42 15.03
N LYS A 41 -3.70 2.25 15.18
CA LYS A 41 -4.26 1.04 15.79
C LYS A 41 -5.61 0.63 15.18
N CYS A 42 -5.79 0.91 13.89
CA CYS A 42 -6.99 0.53 13.17
C CYS A 42 -7.01 -0.99 12.93
N ARG A 43 -8.20 -1.57 12.90
CA ARG A 43 -8.37 -2.98 12.50
C ARG A 43 -8.33 -3.07 10.97
N ILE A 44 -7.38 -3.84 10.45
CA ILE A 44 -7.23 -4.11 9.02
C ILE A 44 -7.82 -5.49 8.74
N TYR A 45 -8.76 -5.55 7.80
CA TYR A 45 -9.36 -6.80 7.34
C TYR A 45 -8.92 -7.07 5.91
N GLN A 46 -8.53 -8.32 5.64
CA GLN A 46 -8.26 -8.79 4.29
C GLN A 46 -9.52 -9.46 3.76
N VAL A 47 -9.98 -9.01 2.60
CA VAL A 47 -11.10 -9.61 1.88
C VAL A 47 -10.53 -10.25 0.62
N PRO A 48 -10.75 -11.55 0.37
CA PRO A 48 -10.23 -12.20 -0.81
C PRO A 48 -10.88 -11.61 -2.07
N ILE A 49 -10.07 -11.36 -3.10
CA ILE A 49 -10.52 -10.90 -4.41
C ILE A 49 -9.93 -11.79 -5.50
N SER A 50 -10.66 -11.93 -6.60
CA SER A 50 -10.15 -12.55 -7.82
C SER A 50 -9.63 -11.44 -8.73
N TYR A 51 -8.36 -11.51 -9.13
CA TYR A 51 -7.74 -10.56 -10.04
C TYR A 51 -7.13 -11.28 -11.23
N SER A 52 -7.48 -10.83 -12.43
CA SER A 52 -6.86 -11.29 -13.68
C SER A 52 -5.72 -10.32 -14.04
N GLY A 53 -4.49 -10.73 -13.73
CA GLY A 53 -3.30 -9.92 -14.01
C GLY A 53 -3.02 -9.74 -15.50
N ARG A 54 -2.50 -8.57 -15.87
CA ARG A 54 -1.94 -8.30 -17.20
C ARG A 54 -0.50 -8.82 -17.29
N ASN A 55 -0.11 -9.34 -18.45
CA ASN A 55 1.27 -9.74 -18.70
C ASN A 55 2.16 -8.52 -18.94
N TYR A 56 3.47 -8.72 -18.86
CA TYR A 56 4.44 -7.65 -19.16
C TYR A 56 4.27 -7.11 -20.59
N GLU A 57 3.93 -8.00 -21.53
CA GLU A 57 3.68 -7.69 -22.93
C GLU A 57 2.42 -6.82 -23.14
N ASP A 58 1.45 -6.87 -22.21
CA ASP A 58 0.23 -6.05 -22.23
C ASP A 58 0.45 -4.62 -21.66
N GLY A 59 1.70 -4.16 -21.60
CA GLY A 59 2.07 -2.84 -21.11
C GLY A 59 1.98 -2.71 -19.59
N LYS A 60 2.47 -3.72 -18.85
CA LYS A 60 2.60 -3.64 -17.39
C LYS A 60 3.62 -2.55 -17.03
N LYS A 61 3.16 -1.50 -16.33
CA LYS A 61 3.97 -0.31 -15.99
C LYS A 61 4.85 -0.48 -14.75
N ILE A 62 4.70 -1.58 -14.00
CA ILE A 62 5.46 -1.84 -12.78
C ILE A 62 6.77 -2.56 -13.12
N THR A 63 7.86 -2.09 -12.54
CA THR A 63 9.22 -2.59 -12.78
C THR A 63 9.85 -3.09 -11.49
N TRP A 64 10.98 -3.80 -11.58
CA TRP A 64 11.74 -4.23 -10.40
C TRP A 64 12.19 -3.05 -9.52
N SER A 65 12.37 -1.87 -10.12
CA SER A 65 12.71 -0.63 -9.42
C SER A 65 11.59 -0.19 -8.49
N ASP A 66 10.32 -0.44 -8.85
CA ASP A 66 9.18 -0.19 -7.95
C ASP A 66 9.22 -1.13 -6.73
N GLY A 67 9.76 -2.34 -6.87
CA GLY A 67 9.98 -3.27 -5.75
C GLY A 67 11.02 -2.76 -4.74
N LEU A 68 12.14 -2.19 -5.21
CA LEU A 68 13.11 -1.54 -4.33
C LEU A 68 12.53 -0.29 -3.66
N ALA A 69 11.75 0.50 -4.41
CA ALA A 69 11.06 1.66 -3.86
C ALA A 69 10.05 1.24 -2.77
N ALA A 70 9.28 0.17 -2.99
CA ALA A 70 8.35 -0.37 -2.00
C ALA A 70 9.08 -0.78 -0.70
N LEU A 71 10.21 -1.50 -0.80
CA LEU A 71 11.01 -1.86 0.37
C LEU A 71 11.52 -0.62 1.12
N PHE A 72 12.02 0.38 0.39
CA PHE A 72 12.44 1.65 0.98
C PHE A 72 11.28 2.33 1.72
N HIS A 73 10.09 2.39 1.11
CA HIS A 73 8.91 2.98 1.74
C HIS A 73 8.48 2.23 3.00
N ILE A 74 8.48 0.89 2.98
CA ILE A 74 8.16 0.07 4.17
C ILE A 74 9.10 0.44 5.33
N ILE A 75 10.41 0.47 5.09
CA ILE A 75 11.40 0.80 6.12
C ILE A 75 11.21 2.25 6.59
N ARG A 76 11.07 3.19 5.65
CA ARG A 76 10.89 4.61 5.95
C ARG A 76 9.66 4.84 6.84
N PHE A 77 8.49 4.33 6.48
CA PHE A 77 7.27 4.55 7.24
C PHE A 77 7.19 3.72 8.52
N ARG A 78 7.99 2.65 8.64
CA ARG A 78 8.13 1.88 9.88
C ARG A 78 8.89 2.64 10.96
N PHE A 79 9.95 3.36 10.60
CA PHE A 79 10.91 3.91 11.57
C PHE A 79 11.01 5.45 11.62
N PHE A 80 10.69 6.15 10.55
CA PHE A 80 10.99 7.60 10.40
C PHE A 80 9.76 8.50 10.24
N ASP A 81 8.57 7.91 10.15
CA ASP A 81 7.27 8.59 10.20
C ASP A 81 6.53 8.08 11.43
#